data_AF-A0A942MI03-F1
#
_entry.id   AF-A0A942MI03-F1
#
_cell.length_a   1.000
_cell.length_b   1.000
_cell.length_c   1.000
_cell.angle_alpha   90.00
_cell.angle_beta   90.00
_cell.angle_gamma   90.00
#
_symmetry.space_group_name_H-M   'P 1'
#
loop_
_entity.id
_entity.type
_entity.pdbx_description
1 polymer ?
#
loop_
_entity_poly.entity_id
_entity_poly.type
_entity_poly.pdbx_seq_one_letter_code
_entity_poly.pdbx_strand_id
1 'polypeptide(L)' 'MAERKTTNQEILDIIKKHKGENLTVRRMCELVGYTSSSTMQARINEMKDRGLIKIMRKTTIEVTDRGEKIMHKGK' A
#
# COMPACT_ATOMS: atom_id res chain seq x y z
N MET A 1 10.73 -21.31 -4.30
CA MET A 1 9.91 -20.17 -4.76
C MET A 1 10.48 -18.93 -4.10
N ALA A 2 10.97 -17.95 -4.87
CA ALA A 2 11.54 -16.74 -4.27
C ALA A 2 10.42 -15.98 -3.55
N GLU A 3 10.48 -15.95 -2.23
CA GLU A 3 9.66 -15.07 -1.41
C GLU A 3 10.02 -13.63 -1.79
N ARG A 4 9.34 -13.06 -2.80
CA ARG A 4 9.42 -11.63 -3.07
C ARG A 4 8.87 -10.94 -1.84
N LYS A 5 9.77 -10.47 -0.96
CA LYS A 5 9.44 -9.52 0.09
C LYS A 5 8.94 -8.25 -0.61
N THR A 6 7.63 -8.14 -0.78
CA THR A 6 7.04 -6.90 -1.28
C THR A 6 7.44 -5.78 -0.35
N THR A 7 8.17 -4.80 -0.87
CA THR A 7 8.65 -3.68 -0.06
C THR A 7 7.51 -2.67 0.10
N ASN A 8 7.52 -1.90 1.19
CA ASN A 8 6.54 -0.82 1.39
C ASN A 8 6.49 0.14 0.18
N GLN A 9 7.61 0.32 -0.52
CA GLN A 9 7.67 1.10 -1.77
C GLN A 9 6.77 0.55 -2.87
N GLU A 10 6.68 -0.76 -3.09
CA GLU A 10 5.81 -1.33 -4.12
C GLU A 10 4.34 -1.14 -3.78
N ILE A 11 3.99 -1.27 -2.49
CA ILE A 11 2.63 -1.02 -2.00
C ILE A 11 2.26 0.44 -2.23
N LEU A 12 3.15 1.38 -1.91
CA LEU A 12 2.93 2.80 -2.16
C LEU A 12 2.82 3.13 -3.66
N ASP A 13 3.64 2.49 -4.51
CA ASP A 13 3.58 2.66 -5.96
C ASP A 13 2.24 2.21 -6.55
N ILE A 14 1.73 1.06 -6.10
CA ILE A 14 0.42 0.54 -6.51
C ILE A 14 -0.70 1.49 -6.04
N ILE A 15 -0.68 1.93 -4.78
CA ILE A 15 -1.69 2.88 -4.27
C ILE A 15 -1.64 4.19 -5.07
N LYS A 16 -0.45 4.67 -5.43
CA LYS A 16 -0.28 5.89 -6.23
C LYS A 16 -0.78 5.71 -7.67
N LYS A 17 -0.48 4.59 -8.32
CA LYS A 17 -0.97 4.26 -9.68
C LYS A 17 -2.48 4.14 -9.75
N HIS A 18 -3.10 3.65 -8.68
CA HIS A 18 -4.55 3.45 -8.54
C HIS A 18 -5.21 4.52 -7.67
N LYS A 19 -4.61 5.73 -7.59
CA LYS A 19 -5.14 6.82 -6.78
C LYS A 19 -6.54 7.22 -7.23
N GLY A 20 -7.48 7.26 -6.29
CA GLY A 20 -8.88 7.57 -6.56
C GLY A 20 -9.74 6.35 -6.91
N GLU A 21 -9.14 5.18 -7.10
CA GLU A 21 -9.88 3.93 -7.25
C GLU A 21 -10.26 3.30 -5.90
N ASN A 22 -11.19 2.35 -5.97
CA ASN A 22 -11.65 1.57 -4.83
C ASN A 22 -10.65 0.43 -4.54
N LEU A 23 -9.55 0.76 -3.85
CA LEU A 23 -8.52 -0.18 -3.42
C LEU A 23 -8.93 -0.92 -2.14
N THR A 24 -9.75 -1.96 -2.30
CA THR A 24 -9.99 -2.93 -1.23
C THR A 24 -8.73 -3.72 -0.89
N VAL A 25 -8.64 -4.27 0.33
CA VAL A 25 -7.53 -5.16 0.74
C VAL A 25 -7.40 -6.35 -0.21
N ARG A 26 -8.53 -6.89 -0.70
CA ARG A 26 -8.54 -7.99 -1.68
C ARG A 26 -7.88 -7.57 -2.99
N ARG A 27 -8.26 -6.40 -3.52
CA ARG A 27 -7.67 -5.86 -4.75
C ARG A 27 -6.18 -5.56 -4.60
N MET A 28 -5.77 -5.02 -3.45
CA MET A 28 -4.36 -4.84 -3.10
C MET A 28 -3.59 -6.16 -3.10
N CYS A 29 -4.19 -7.22 -2.54
CA CYS A 29 -3.63 -8.56 -2.56
C CYS A 29 -3.37 -9.04 -4.00
N GLU A 30 -4.35 -8.87 -4.90
CA GLU A 30 -4.24 -9.22 -6.32
C GLU A 30 -3.15 -8.41 -7.04
N LEU A 31 -3.10 -7.09 -6.83
CA LEU A 31 -2.17 -6.19 -7.52
C LEU A 31 -0.72 -6.42 -7.08
N VAL A 32 -0.53 -6.70 -5.79
CA VAL A 32 0.80 -6.93 -5.21
C VAL A 32 1.26 -8.39 -5.39
N GLY A 33 0.33 -9.31 -5.67
CA GLY A 33 0.59 -10.75 -5.69
C GLY A 33 0.75 -11.36 -4.29
N TYR A 34 0.21 -10.70 -3.26
CA TYR A 34 0.20 -11.25 -1.90
C TYR A 34 -0.81 -12.40 -1.81
N THR A 35 -0.43 -13.47 -1.10
CA THR A 35 -1.28 -14.65 -0.92
C THR A 35 -2.20 -14.56 0.30
N SER A 36 -1.91 -13.66 1.26
CA SER A 36 -2.66 -13.55 2.51
C SER A 36 -3.18 -12.14 2.78
N SER A 37 -4.51 -12.02 2.77
CA SER A 37 -5.26 -10.79 3.06
C SER A 37 -4.98 -10.24 4.47
N SER A 38 -4.77 -11.10 5.47
CA SER A 38 -4.45 -10.70 6.85
C SER A 38 -3.11 -9.96 6.95
N THR A 39 -2.08 -10.45 6.25
CA THR A 39 -0.76 -9.80 6.23
C THR A 39 -0.81 -8.45 5.51
N MET A 40 -1.57 -8.37 4.40
CA MET A 40 -1.79 -7.11 3.70
C MET A 40 -2.54 -6.11 4.57
N GLN A 41 -3.56 -6.54 5.29
CA GLN A 41 -4.33 -5.67 6.19
C GLN A 41 -3.47 -5.14 7.34
N ALA A 42 -2.64 -5.98 7.96
CA ALA A 42 -1.69 -5.55 8.97
C ALA A 42 -0.73 -4.49 8.41
N ARG A 43 -0.15 -4.73 7.22
CA ARG A 43 0.77 -3.80 6.56
C ARG A 43 0.10 -2.46 6.23
N ILE A 44 -1.11 -2.46 5.70
CA ILE A 44 -1.89 -1.24 5.42
C ILE A 44 -2.15 -0.47 6.72
N ASN A 45 -2.51 -1.16 7.81
CA ASN A 45 -2.69 -0.52 9.11
C ASN A 45 -1.39 0.09 9.65
N GLU A 46 -0.26 -0.62 9.55
CA GLU A 46 1.05 -0.07 9.94
C GLU A 46 1.43 1.15 9.09
N MET A 47 1.20 1.12 7.79
CA MET A 47 1.49 2.24 6.89
C MET A 47 0.60 3.44 7.17
N LYS A 48 -0.67 3.20 7.52
CA LYS A 48 -1.60 4.23 7.96
C LYS A 48 -1.15 4.85 9.29
N ASP A 49 -0.80 4.03 10.27
CA ASP A 49 -0.34 4.48 11.58
C ASP A 49 0.94 5.33 11.48
N ARG A 50 1.87 4.91 10.62
CA ARG A 50 3.08 5.67 10.29
C ARG A 50 2.81 6.94 9.45
N GLY A 51 1.57 7.21 9.09
CA GLY A 51 1.15 8.38 8.31
C GLY A 51 1.64 8.36 6.87
N LEU A 52 1.92 7.19 6.29
CA LEU A 52 2.40 7.03 4.91
C LEU A 52 1.25 6.97 3.91
N ILE A 53 0.11 6.47 4.35
CA ILE A 53 -1.12 6.37 3.57
C ILE A 53 -2.30 6.88 4.38
N LYS A 54 -3.35 7.32 3.70
CA LYS A 54 -4.61 7.76 4.28
C LYS A 54 -5.76 6.97 3.67
N ILE A 55 -6.66 6.49 4.52
CA ILE A 55 -7.89 5.82 4.09
C ILE A 55 -9.01 6.85 4.18
N MET A 56 -9.51 7.34 3.04
CA MET A 56 -10.53 8.40 3.00
C MET A 56 -11.94 7.86 3.11
N ARG A 57 -12.27 6.89 2.25
CA ARG A 57 -13.50 6.10 2.31
C ARG A 57 -13.10 4.68 2.70
N LYS A 58 -14.00 3.86 3.26
CA LYS A 58 -13.71 2.49 3.76
C LYS A 58 -12.79 1.65 2.84
N THR A 59 -12.73 1.97 1.55
CA THR A 59 -11.96 1.28 0.53
C THR A 59 -11.12 2.20 -0.38
N THR A 60 -11.03 3.51 -0.13
CA THR A 60 -10.20 4.41 -0.94
C THR A 60 -8.95 4.76 -0.15
N ILE A 61 -7.79 4.36 -0.67
CA ILE A 61 -6.48 4.56 -0.06
C ILE A 61 -5.70 5.54 -0.92
N GLU A 62 -5.06 6.51 -0.28
CA GLU A 62 -4.19 7.48 -0.94
C GLU A 62 -2.84 7.52 -0.24
N VAL A 63 -1.78 7.76 -1.02
CA VAL A 63 -0.44 8.03 -0.46
C VAL A 63 -0.40 9.46 0.08
N THR A 64 0.16 9.64 1.27
CA THR A 64 0.37 10.97 1.86
C THR A 64 1.68 11.58 1.36
N ASP A 65 1.86 12.89 1.52
CA ASP A 65 3.14 13.57 1.24
C ASP A 65 4.34 12.88 1.91
N ARG A 66 4.15 12.37 3.14
CA ARG A 66 5.16 11.60 3.85
C ARG A 66 5.47 10.28 3.16
N GLY A 67 4.44 9.55 2.71
CA GLY A 67 4.58 8.33 1.91
C GLY A 67 5.27 8.58 0.58
N GLU A 68 5.01 9.71 -0.08
CA GLU A 68 5.73 10.08 -1.30
C GLU A 68 7.19 10.39 -1.01
N LYS A 69 7.50 11.12 0.06
CA LYS A 69 8.89 11.43 0.45
C LYS A 69 9.75 10.18 0.66
N ILE A 70 9.25 9.13 1.31
CA ILE A 70 9.99 7.87 1.45
C ILE A 70 10.11 7.07 0.14
N MET A 71 9.18 7.22 -0.82
CA MET A 71 9.37 6.66 -2.15
C MET A 71 10.53 7.34 -2.89
N HIS A 72 10.66 8.66 -2.76
CA HIS A 72 11.70 9.46 -3.45
C HIS A 72 13.07 9.44 -2.76
N LYS A 73 13.14 9.17 -1.45
CA LYS A 73 14.41 9.18 -0.68
C LYS A 73 15.30 7.94 -0.87
N GLY A 74 14.88 6.99 -1.71
CA GLY A 74 15.61 5.76 -2.00
C GLY A 74 16.40 5.76 -3.32
N LYS A 75 16.63 6.93 -3.93
CA LYS A 75 17.36 7.09 -5.19
C LYS A 75 18.68 7.81 -4.99
#